data_AF-A0A7V8VWN6-F1
#
_entry.id   AF-A0A7V8VWN6-F1
#
_cell.length_a   1.000
_cell.length_b   1.000
_cell.length_c   1.000
_cell.angle_alpha   90.00
_cell.angle_beta   90.00
_cell.angle_gamma   90.00
#
_symmetry.space_group_name_H-M   'P 1'
#
loop_
_entity.id
_entity.type
_entity.pdbx_description
1 polymer ?
#
loop_
_entity_poly.entity_id
_entity_poly.type
_entity_poly.pdbx_seq_one_letter_code
_entity_poly.pdbx_strand_id
1 'polypeptide(L)'
;MRKFGMGRWSRSSGDGGRGPAPEEESTVTFGASSPDSERRREERERREATERGEEADLRGEREGLADDATPDQDEIFPAVPEPEDDADGDWAHVTPIIGTTDETPEAEKTVTKIEIPARTIIVVIGTLFLIWLLVEVWPIFLLVFLAFLLSLALLPPVRRLVERGMPRAAAAGIVFLILIGAIAGFFFIVVPPLVTQGQNFVDNAPTYLARFERIIANYPELNQRYQDLQAQAEEGTSLSLPVGQILSLGSGVVGGVANFFFVLVLTFYLLLEGERSYRFLARYFT
;
A
#
# COMPACT_ATOMS: atom_id res chain seq x y z
N MET A 1 -17.21 -76.22 9.14
CA MET A 1 -16.40 -77.42 8.82
C MET A 1 -15.86 -77.30 7.41
N ARG A 2 -14.53 -77.38 7.25
CA ARG A 2 -13.75 -77.87 6.08
C ARG A 2 -13.88 -77.08 4.75
N LYS A 3 -12.85 -76.88 3.91
CA LYS A 3 -11.38 -77.07 3.95
C LYS A 3 -10.83 -76.36 2.68
N PHE A 4 -9.68 -75.69 2.84
CA PHE A 4 -8.52 -75.58 1.93
C PHE A 4 -8.63 -75.97 0.44
N GLY A 5 -8.07 -75.11 -0.43
CA GLY A 5 -6.72 -75.39 -0.95
C GLY A 5 -6.47 -75.34 -2.47
N MET A 6 -5.73 -74.32 -2.89
CA MET A 6 -4.54 -74.35 -3.79
C MET A 6 -4.62 -74.51 -5.31
N GLY A 7 -3.82 -73.64 -5.95
CA GLY A 7 -3.11 -73.79 -7.23
C GLY A 7 -2.74 -72.40 -7.75
N ARG A 8 -1.59 -71.75 -7.48
CA ARG A 8 -0.16 -72.08 -7.67
C ARG A 8 0.23 -72.36 -9.12
N TRP A 9 0.70 -71.32 -9.81
CA TRP A 9 1.70 -71.29 -10.88
C TRP A 9 2.29 -69.87 -10.88
N SER A 10 3.55 -69.55 -11.18
CA SER A 10 4.86 -70.20 -11.12
C SER A 10 5.88 -69.05 -11.35
N ARG A 11 7.10 -69.20 -10.83
CA ARG A 11 8.20 -68.22 -10.87
C ARG A 11 8.85 -68.06 -12.24
N SER A 12 9.40 -66.86 -12.50
CA SER A 12 10.67 -66.58 -13.19
C SER A 12 10.94 -65.07 -13.01
N SER A 13 11.89 -64.55 -12.23
CA SER A 13 13.37 -64.65 -12.13
C SER A 13 14.15 -63.86 -13.19
N GLY A 14 14.89 -62.84 -12.73
CA GLY A 14 15.89 -62.06 -13.49
C GLY A 14 15.50 -60.57 -13.54
N ASP A 15 15.86 -59.76 -12.54
CA ASP A 15 17.15 -59.07 -12.40
C ASP A 15 17.59 -58.30 -13.65
N GLY A 16 17.79 -57.00 -13.46
CA GLY A 16 18.00 -56.00 -14.49
C GLY A 16 17.77 -54.62 -13.90
N GLY A 17 18.64 -54.24 -12.97
CA GLY A 17 18.66 -52.91 -12.38
C GLY A 17 18.55 -51.80 -13.43
N ARG A 18 17.59 -50.91 -13.22
CA ARG A 18 17.59 -49.56 -13.76
C ARG A 18 17.39 -48.62 -12.59
N GLY A 19 18.33 -47.69 -12.47
CA GLY A 19 18.45 -46.77 -11.35
C GLY A 19 17.23 -45.85 -11.18
N PRO A 20 17.23 -45.06 -10.09
CA PRO A 20 16.16 -44.12 -9.81
C PRO A 20 15.97 -43.17 -11.00
N ALA A 21 14.71 -42.92 -11.33
CA ALA A 21 14.31 -41.90 -12.29
C ALA A 21 15.01 -40.57 -11.95
N PRO A 22 15.65 -39.90 -12.92
CA PRO A 22 16.15 -38.56 -12.70
C PRO A 22 14.96 -37.62 -12.49
N GLU A 23 15.14 -36.79 -11.49
CA GLU A 23 14.33 -35.66 -11.10
C GLU A 23 13.96 -34.83 -12.36
N GLU A 24 12.70 -34.40 -12.44
CA GLU A 24 12.31 -33.31 -13.35
C GLU A 24 13.07 -32.05 -12.91
N GLU A 25 14.28 -31.90 -13.43
CA GLU A 25 14.98 -30.62 -13.48
C GLU A 25 14.11 -29.68 -14.30
N SER A 26 13.51 -28.70 -13.62
CA SER A 26 13.02 -27.47 -14.22
C SER A 26 14.21 -26.73 -14.83
N THR A 27 14.63 -27.18 -16.00
CA THR A 27 15.56 -26.47 -16.87
C THR A 27 14.80 -25.25 -17.36
N VAL A 28 15.12 -24.11 -16.74
CA VAL A 28 14.84 -22.79 -17.30
C VAL A 28 15.59 -22.73 -18.63
N THR A 29 14.92 -23.09 -19.71
CA THR A 29 15.39 -22.85 -21.08
C THR A 29 15.38 -21.35 -21.30
N PHE A 30 16.50 -20.73 -20.93
CA PHE A 30 16.92 -19.43 -21.40
C PHE A 30 17.25 -19.56 -22.89
N GLY A 31 16.49 -18.89 -23.76
CA GLY A 31 16.84 -18.78 -25.18
C GLY A 31 15.85 -19.44 -26.14
N ALA A 32 14.69 -18.83 -26.30
CA ALA A 32 14.08 -18.62 -27.61
C ALA A 32 13.13 -17.43 -27.46
N SER A 33 13.51 -16.28 -28.05
CA SER A 33 12.60 -15.15 -28.20
C SER A 33 11.31 -15.65 -28.84
N SER A 34 10.20 -15.52 -28.11
CA SER A 34 8.90 -15.90 -28.68
C SER A 34 8.64 -14.96 -29.87
N PRO A 35 8.13 -15.44 -31.01
CA PRO A 35 7.82 -14.61 -32.19
C PRO A 35 6.89 -13.42 -31.90
N ASP A 36 6.24 -13.43 -30.74
CA ASP A 36 5.38 -12.35 -30.25
C ASP A 36 6.16 -11.22 -29.55
N SER A 37 7.31 -11.51 -28.93
CA SER A 37 8.16 -10.50 -28.28
C SER A 37 8.93 -9.64 -29.28
N GLU A 38 9.32 -10.22 -30.43
CA GLU A 38 10.00 -9.48 -31.50
C GLU A 38 9.02 -8.51 -32.18
N ARG A 39 7.78 -8.96 -32.45
CA ARG A 39 6.73 -8.08 -33.00
C ARG A 39 6.39 -6.90 -32.08
N ARG A 40 6.32 -7.13 -30.77
CA ARG A 40 6.10 -6.04 -29.80
C ARG A 40 7.28 -5.08 -29.72
N ARG A 41 8.51 -5.57 -29.91
CA ARG A 41 9.71 -4.73 -29.94
C ARG A 41 9.74 -3.86 -31.19
N GLU A 42 9.43 -4.42 -32.35
CA GLU A 42 9.33 -3.67 -33.60
C GLU A 42 8.22 -2.61 -33.56
N GLU A 43 7.07 -2.90 -32.96
CA GLU A 43 6.01 -1.91 -32.76
C GLU A 43 6.44 -0.78 -31.83
N ARG A 44 7.20 -1.10 -30.78
CA ARG A 44 7.72 -0.11 -29.84
C ARG A 44 8.75 0.80 -30.51
N GLU A 45 9.67 0.22 -31.28
CA GLU A 45 10.68 0.97 -32.03
C GLU A 45 10.04 1.86 -33.11
N ARG A 46 8.94 1.41 -33.76
CA ARG A 46 8.18 2.24 -34.71
C ARG A 46 7.45 3.41 -34.03
N ARG A 47 6.88 3.20 -32.85
CA ARG A 47 6.24 4.27 -32.07
C ARG A 47 7.25 5.30 -31.60
N GLU A 48 8.38 4.84 -31.06
CA GLU A 48 9.46 5.72 -30.61
C GLU A 48 10.09 6.51 -31.77
N ALA A 49 10.18 5.92 -32.97
CA ALA A 49 10.63 6.63 -34.16
C ALA A 49 9.63 7.69 -34.65
N THR A 50 8.33 7.45 -34.47
CA THR A 50 7.26 8.39 -34.84
C THR A 50 7.24 9.56 -33.88
N GLU A 51 7.26 9.30 -32.56
CA GLU A 51 7.29 10.34 -31.52
C GLU A 51 8.53 11.23 -31.64
N ARG A 52 9.70 10.65 -31.92
CA ARG A 52 10.95 11.43 -32.10
C ARG A 52 10.95 12.30 -33.36
N GLY A 53 10.21 11.90 -34.39
CA GLY A 53 10.00 12.71 -35.59
C GLY A 53 9.08 13.91 -35.32
N GLU A 54 7.99 13.68 -34.58
CA GLU A 54 7.06 14.73 -34.16
C GLU A 54 7.72 15.75 -33.22
N GLU A 55 8.53 15.30 -32.26
CA GLU A 55 9.26 16.21 -31.37
C GLU A 55 10.30 17.07 -32.10
N ALA A 56 10.95 16.53 -33.13
CA ALA A 56 11.90 17.28 -33.94
C ALA A 56 11.20 18.37 -34.79
N ASP A 57 10.00 18.07 -35.30
CA ASP A 57 9.18 19.01 -36.07
C ASP A 57 8.68 20.16 -35.19
N LEU A 58 8.13 19.83 -34.02
CA LEU A 58 7.68 20.82 -33.02
C LEU A 58 8.83 21.69 -32.50
N ARG A 59 10.05 21.14 -32.42
CA ARG A 59 11.22 21.92 -32.02
C ARG A 59 11.65 22.89 -33.12
N GLY A 60 11.64 22.47 -34.38
CA GLY A 60 11.93 23.35 -35.52
C GLY A 60 10.93 24.52 -35.60
N GLU A 61 9.65 24.24 -35.36
CA GLU A 61 8.60 25.27 -35.39
C GLU A 61 8.74 26.27 -34.22
N ARG A 62 9.12 25.80 -33.02
CA ARG A 62 9.40 26.68 -31.87
C ARG A 62 10.66 27.54 -32.05
N GLU A 63 11.70 26.99 -32.66
CA GLU A 63 12.91 27.75 -32.98
C GLU A 63 12.62 28.83 -34.05
N GLY A 64 11.75 28.54 -35.02
CA GLY A 64 11.28 29.54 -36.00
C GLY A 64 10.40 30.66 -35.42
N LEU A 65 9.60 30.38 -34.40
CA LEU A 65 8.76 31.37 -33.71
C LEU A 65 9.56 32.27 -32.74
N ALA A 66 10.73 31.83 -32.29
CA ALA A 66 11.57 32.61 -31.37
C ALA A 66 12.37 33.71 -32.08
N ASP A 67 12.64 33.56 -33.39
CA ASP A 67 13.40 34.55 -34.17
C ASP A 67 12.56 35.77 -34.61
N ASP A 68 11.23 35.65 -34.66
CA ASP A 68 10.32 36.71 -35.14
C ASP A 68 9.73 37.59 -34.00
N ALA A 69 9.96 37.23 -32.73
CA ALA A 69 9.27 37.81 -31.58
C ALA A 69 10.14 38.75 -30.73
N THR A 70 11.07 39.50 -31.33
CA THR A 70 11.75 40.62 -30.65
C THR A 70 11.35 41.93 -31.32
N PRO A 71 10.27 42.60 -30.87
CA PRO A 71 9.97 43.95 -31.33
C PRO A 71 11.08 44.89 -30.89
N ASP A 72 11.57 45.71 -31.83
CA ASP A 72 12.56 46.75 -31.60
C ASP A 72 12.05 47.68 -30.47
N GLN A 73 12.75 47.68 -29.32
CA GLN A 73 12.31 48.41 -28.13
C GLN A 73 12.42 49.94 -28.27
N ASP A 74 12.89 50.40 -29.42
CA ASP A 74 13.18 51.80 -29.71
C ASP A 74 12.00 52.55 -30.36
N GLU A 75 10.94 51.85 -30.79
CA GLU A 75 9.77 52.48 -31.45
C GLU A 75 8.56 52.73 -30.52
N ILE A 76 8.56 52.23 -29.27
CA ILE A 76 7.34 52.23 -28.44
C ILE A 76 7.14 53.53 -27.65
N PHE A 77 8.19 54.32 -27.41
CA PHE A 77 8.07 55.58 -26.68
C PHE A 77 8.73 56.72 -27.46
N PRO A 78 7.97 57.54 -28.22
CA PRO A 78 8.54 58.78 -28.75
C PRO A 78 9.02 59.63 -27.57
N ALA A 79 10.21 60.23 -27.73
CA ALA A 79 10.82 61.09 -26.72
C ALA A 79 9.82 62.15 -26.26
N VAL A 80 9.55 62.18 -24.95
CA VAL A 80 8.72 63.21 -24.33
C VAL A 80 9.42 64.55 -24.57
N PRO A 81 8.78 65.52 -25.27
CA PRO A 81 9.41 66.82 -25.48
C PRO A 81 9.64 67.47 -24.11
N GLU A 82 10.86 67.97 -23.89
CA GLU A 82 11.18 68.74 -22.70
C GLU A 82 10.25 69.95 -22.62
N PRO A 83 9.74 70.31 -21.42
CA PRO A 83 8.84 71.44 -21.27
C PRO A 83 9.59 72.73 -21.64
N GLU A 84 9.19 73.35 -22.75
CA GLU A 84 9.59 74.71 -23.11
C GLU A 84 8.97 75.68 -22.09
N ASP A 85 9.82 76.54 -21.51
CA ASP A 85 9.53 77.42 -20.36
C ASP A 85 8.86 78.74 -20.82
N ASP A 86 7.95 78.66 -21.80
CA ASP A 86 7.23 79.78 -22.45
C ASP A 86 5.71 79.60 -22.42
N ALA A 87 5.20 78.94 -21.38
CA ALA A 87 3.77 78.80 -21.14
C ALA A 87 3.22 79.88 -20.20
N ASP A 88 3.42 81.16 -20.52
CA ASP A 88 2.65 82.30 -20.03
C ASP A 88 1.26 82.36 -20.70
N GLY A 89 0.53 81.24 -20.58
CA GLY A 89 -0.82 81.02 -21.08
C GLY A 89 -1.79 80.65 -19.96
N ASP A 90 -3.02 81.13 -20.11
CA ASP A 90 -4.16 81.02 -19.21
C ASP A 90 -4.62 79.57 -18.95
N TRP A 91 -3.92 78.85 -18.06
CA TRP A 91 -4.27 77.47 -17.66
C TRP A 91 -5.04 77.39 -16.32
N ALA A 92 -5.44 78.53 -15.74
CA ALA A 92 -6.05 78.58 -14.42
C ALA A 92 -7.60 78.40 -14.42
N HIS A 93 -8.22 78.23 -15.58
CA HIS A 93 -9.68 78.17 -15.71
C HIS A 93 -10.19 76.96 -16.51
N VAL A 94 -9.60 75.78 -16.28
CA VAL A 94 -10.30 74.52 -16.64
C VAL A 94 -11.25 74.18 -15.48
N THR A 95 -12.47 74.72 -15.53
CA THR A 95 -13.54 74.22 -14.66
C THR A 95 -13.93 72.83 -15.16
N PRO A 96 -13.85 71.77 -14.33
CA PRO A 96 -14.43 70.50 -14.72
C PRO A 96 -15.93 70.70 -14.88
N ILE A 97 -16.47 70.40 -16.06
CA ILE A 97 -17.91 70.26 -16.28
C ILE A 97 -18.33 69.00 -15.52
N ILE A 98 -18.53 69.14 -14.21
CA ILE A 98 -19.21 68.13 -13.40
C ILE A 98 -20.68 68.29 -13.75
N GLY A 99 -21.17 67.38 -14.60
CA GLY A 99 -22.60 67.20 -14.79
C GLY A 99 -23.25 66.96 -13.43
N THR A 100 -24.17 67.85 -13.06
CA THR A 100 -25.10 67.63 -11.96
C THR A 100 -26.09 66.56 -12.40
N THR A 101 -25.68 65.30 -12.32
CA THR A 101 -26.62 64.21 -12.07
C THR A 101 -26.52 63.91 -10.58
N ASP A 102 -27.31 64.67 -9.83
CA ASP A 102 -28.09 64.09 -8.75
C ASP A 102 -28.63 62.74 -9.26
N GLU A 103 -28.54 61.69 -8.45
CA GLU A 103 -28.81 60.28 -8.80
C GLU A 103 -27.62 59.49 -9.36
N THR A 104 -26.52 59.43 -8.61
CA THR A 104 -25.73 58.19 -8.56
C THR A 104 -26.27 57.38 -7.39
N PRO A 105 -26.84 56.18 -7.58
CA PRO A 105 -27.26 55.37 -6.43
C PRO A 105 -26.02 55.16 -5.58
N GLU A 106 -26.07 55.56 -4.31
CA GLU A 106 -25.05 55.21 -3.33
C GLU A 106 -24.77 53.73 -3.53
N ALA A 107 -23.59 53.41 -4.07
CA ALA A 107 -23.08 52.06 -4.05
C ALA A 107 -22.77 51.80 -2.58
N GLU A 108 -23.83 51.44 -1.84
CA GLU A 108 -23.79 50.90 -0.50
C GLU A 108 -22.75 49.81 -0.57
N LYS A 109 -21.57 50.11 -0.02
CA LYS A 109 -20.48 49.16 0.11
C LYS A 109 -20.95 48.14 1.14
N THR A 110 -21.77 47.20 0.70
CA THR A 110 -22.12 46.01 1.47
C THR A 110 -20.85 45.21 1.57
N VAL A 111 -20.03 45.54 2.56
CA VAL A 111 -19.02 44.64 3.09
C VAL A 111 -19.83 43.46 3.62
N THR A 112 -20.06 42.46 2.77
CA THR A 112 -20.61 41.18 3.18
C THR A 112 -19.59 40.57 4.11
N LYS A 113 -19.75 40.88 5.39
CA LYS A 113 -19.06 40.25 6.49
C LYS A 113 -19.43 38.78 6.37
N ILE A 114 -18.50 37.97 5.86
CA ILE A 114 -18.62 36.52 5.85
C ILE A 114 -18.53 36.10 7.32
N GLU A 115 -19.64 36.23 8.04
CA GLU A 115 -19.83 35.62 9.34
C GLU A 115 -19.97 34.13 9.04
N ILE A 116 -18.85 33.40 8.99
CA ILE A 116 -18.89 31.94 8.97
C ILE A 116 -19.67 31.58 10.23
N PRO A 117 -20.93 31.10 10.09
CA PRO A 117 -21.76 30.91 11.25
C PRO A 117 -21.08 29.84 12.10
N ALA A 118 -20.87 30.12 13.38
CA ALA A 118 -20.15 29.22 14.30
C ALA A 118 -20.75 27.80 14.28
N ARG A 119 -22.04 27.70 13.92
CA ARG A 119 -22.74 26.44 13.63
C ARG A 119 -22.03 25.58 12.57
N THR A 120 -21.54 26.16 11.47
CA THR A 120 -20.82 25.42 10.42
C THR A 120 -19.47 24.93 10.94
N ILE A 121 -18.75 25.74 11.71
CA ILE A 121 -17.46 25.33 12.31
C ILE A 121 -17.66 24.16 13.28
N ILE A 122 -18.68 24.24 14.15
CA ILE A 122 -19.00 23.17 15.10
C ILE A 122 -19.40 21.88 14.38
N VAL A 123 -20.22 21.97 13.33
CA VAL A 123 -20.62 20.79 12.54
C VAL A 123 -19.44 20.20 11.78
N VAL A 124 -18.56 21.02 11.21
CA VAL A 124 -17.34 20.55 10.54
C VAL A 124 -16.41 19.86 11.52
N ILE A 125 -16.12 20.47 12.67
CA ILE A 125 -15.30 19.86 13.72
C ILE A 125 -15.94 18.56 14.24
N GLY A 126 -17.25 18.57 14.49
CA GLY A 126 -17.99 17.38 14.93
C GLY A 126 -17.97 16.25 13.89
N THR A 127 -18.06 16.60 12.61
CA THR A 127 -17.98 15.62 11.51
C THR A 127 -16.57 15.05 11.39
N LEU A 128 -15.53 15.90 11.46
CA LEU A 128 -14.13 15.45 11.46
C LEU A 128 -13.84 14.56 12.67
N PHE A 129 -14.33 14.92 13.85
CA PHE A 129 -14.19 14.11 15.06
C PHE A 129 -14.92 12.77 14.93
N LEU A 130 -16.13 12.74 14.37
CA LEU A 130 -16.87 11.51 14.12
C LEU A 130 -16.17 10.60 13.12
N ILE A 131 -15.62 11.15 12.03
CA ILE A 131 -14.84 10.39 11.05
C ILE A 131 -13.58 9.83 11.71
N TRP A 132 -12.85 10.65 12.48
CA TRP A 132 -11.66 10.21 13.20
C TRP A 132 -11.98 9.07 14.18
N LEU A 133 -13.05 9.21 14.98
CA LEU A 133 -13.52 8.17 15.87
C LEU A 133 -13.92 6.90 15.11
N LEU A 134 -14.61 7.04 13.97
CA LEU A 134 -15.04 5.91 13.17
C LEU A 134 -13.84 5.14 12.60
N VAL A 135 -12.81 5.85 12.12
CA VAL A 135 -11.55 5.25 11.65
C VAL A 135 -10.84 4.51 12.78
N GLU A 136 -10.83 5.06 13.99
CA GLU A 136 -10.18 4.44 15.16
C GLU A 136 -10.94 3.21 15.68
N VAL A 137 -12.27 3.23 15.64
CA VAL A 137 -13.13 2.12 16.12
C VAL A 137 -13.36 1.06 15.04
N TRP A 138 -13.18 1.38 13.76
CA TRP A 138 -13.35 0.45 12.63
C TRP A 138 -12.59 -0.88 12.80
N PRO A 139 -11.32 -0.89 13.23
CA PRO A 139 -10.60 -2.13 13.54
C PRO A 139 -11.34 -2.98 14.58
N ILE A 140 -11.89 -2.38 15.64
CA ILE A 140 -12.61 -3.12 16.69
C ILE A 140 -13.83 -3.83 16.11
N PHE A 141 -14.60 -3.18 15.23
CA PHE A 141 -15.72 -3.83 14.53
C PHE A 141 -15.24 -5.00 13.66
N LEU A 142 -14.10 -4.89 12.97
CA LEU A 142 -13.50 -6.00 12.23
C LEU A 142 -13.10 -7.15 13.17
N LEU A 143 -12.52 -6.86 14.34
CA LEU A 143 -12.18 -7.89 15.34
C LEU A 143 -13.44 -8.62 15.83
N VAL A 144 -14.52 -7.88 16.13
CA VAL A 144 -15.80 -8.46 16.56
C VAL A 144 -16.43 -9.31 15.46
N PHE A 145 -16.44 -8.80 14.22
CA PHE A 145 -16.95 -9.53 13.07
C PHE A 145 -16.15 -10.81 12.80
N LEU A 146 -14.82 -10.74 12.89
CA LEU A 146 -13.94 -11.90 12.74
C LEU A 146 -14.18 -12.93 13.85
N ALA A 147 -14.37 -12.48 15.09
CA ALA A 147 -14.71 -13.36 16.22
C ALA A 147 -16.06 -14.05 16.01
N PHE A 148 -17.04 -13.33 15.47
CA PHE A 148 -18.34 -13.89 15.12
C PHE A 148 -18.23 -14.95 14.02
N LEU A 149 -17.49 -14.68 12.94
CA LEU A 149 -17.21 -15.63 11.88
C LEU A 149 -16.50 -16.88 12.41
N LEU A 150 -15.50 -16.68 13.26
CA LEU A 150 -14.74 -17.77 13.88
C LEU A 150 -15.65 -18.62 14.78
N SER A 151 -16.53 -17.99 15.56
CA SER A 151 -17.53 -18.69 16.38
C SER A 151 -18.41 -19.59 15.53
N LEU A 152 -18.91 -19.07 14.40
CA LEU A 152 -19.69 -19.84 13.42
C LEU A 152 -18.90 -21.03 12.86
N ALA A 153 -17.62 -20.83 12.55
CA ALA A 153 -16.72 -21.88 12.06
C ALA A 153 -16.43 -22.96 13.11
N LEU A 154 -16.48 -22.63 14.41
CA LEU A 154 -16.27 -23.56 15.52
C LEU A 154 -17.53 -24.36 15.90
N LEU A 155 -18.70 -24.04 15.37
CA LEU A 155 -19.93 -24.78 15.68
C LEU A 155 -19.85 -26.29 15.33
N PRO A 156 -19.39 -26.72 14.14
CA PRO A 156 -19.29 -28.15 13.83
C PRO A 156 -18.37 -28.95 14.76
N PRO A 157 -17.12 -28.54 15.07
CA PRO A 157 -16.27 -29.27 16.00
C PRO A 157 -16.86 -29.30 17.42
N VAL A 158 -17.47 -28.20 17.87
CA VAL A 158 -18.16 -28.16 19.18
C VAL A 158 -19.33 -29.14 19.20
N ARG A 159 -20.17 -29.17 18.17
CA ARG A 159 -21.31 -30.11 18.07
C ARG A 159 -20.86 -31.57 18.14
N ARG A 160 -19.77 -31.94 17.45
CA ARG A 160 -19.22 -33.31 17.52
C ARG A 160 -18.76 -33.70 18.94
N LEU A 161 -18.28 -32.75 19.74
CA LEU A 161 -17.92 -33.03 21.14
C LEU A 161 -19.15 -33.09 22.05
N VAL A 162 -20.17 -32.28 21.76
CA VAL A 162 -21.46 -32.32 22.48
C VAL A 162 -22.19 -33.64 22.24
N GLU A 163 -22.16 -34.15 21.01
CA GLU A 163 -22.70 -35.46 20.64
C GLU A 163 -22.04 -36.63 21.41
N ARG A 164 -20.80 -36.44 21.88
CA ARG A 164 -20.11 -37.40 22.78
C ARG A 164 -20.54 -37.31 24.25
N GLY A 165 -21.58 -36.52 24.57
CA GLY A 165 -22.16 -36.43 25.91
C GLY A 165 -21.52 -35.36 26.81
N MET A 166 -20.64 -34.50 26.28
CA MET A 166 -20.06 -33.40 27.04
C MET A 166 -21.02 -32.22 27.16
N PRO A 167 -21.06 -31.52 28.31
CA PRO A 167 -21.81 -30.28 28.42
C PRO A 167 -21.23 -29.25 27.45
N ARG A 168 -22.09 -28.52 26.74
CA ARG A 168 -21.71 -27.55 25.69
C ARG A 168 -20.57 -26.61 26.08
N ALA A 169 -20.55 -26.13 27.32
CA ALA A 169 -19.49 -25.26 27.83
C ALA A 169 -18.11 -25.96 27.89
N ALA A 170 -18.06 -27.24 28.28
CA ALA A 170 -16.81 -28.01 28.29
C ALA A 170 -16.35 -28.34 26.86
N ALA A 171 -17.29 -28.69 25.97
CA ALA A 171 -16.98 -28.92 24.56
C ALA A 171 -16.38 -27.66 23.90
N ALA A 172 -16.98 -26.49 24.13
CA ALA A 172 -16.45 -25.20 23.67
C ALA A 172 -15.04 -24.92 24.22
N GLY A 173 -14.82 -25.09 25.53
CA GLY A 173 -13.51 -24.90 26.14
C GLY A 173 -12.43 -25.82 25.57
N ILE A 174 -12.74 -27.10 25.34
CA ILE A 174 -11.77 -28.05 24.77
C ILE A 174 -11.43 -27.68 23.31
N VAL A 175 -12.42 -27.39 22.47
CA VAL A 175 -12.16 -26.97 21.08
C VAL A 175 -11.31 -25.70 21.06
N PHE A 176 -11.58 -24.77 21.97
CA PHE A 176 -10.82 -23.54 22.10
C PHE A 176 -9.36 -23.78 22.52
N LEU A 177 -9.12 -24.65 23.50
CA LEU A 177 -7.77 -25.04 23.91
C LEU A 177 -6.99 -25.73 22.79
N ILE A 178 -7.65 -26.60 22.03
CA ILE A 178 -7.05 -27.26 20.86
C ILE A 178 -6.68 -26.21 19.81
N LEU A 179 -7.54 -25.22 19.56
CA LEU A 179 -7.27 -24.14 18.62
C LEU A 179 -6.06 -23.30 19.06
N ILE A 180 -6.01 -22.89 20.33
CA ILE A 180 -4.84 -22.18 20.89
C ILE A 180 -3.58 -23.01 20.72
N GLY A 181 -3.63 -24.29 21.10
CA GLY A 181 -2.49 -25.19 21.01
C GLY A 181 -1.99 -25.38 19.58
N ALA A 182 -2.91 -25.54 18.61
CA ALA A 182 -2.57 -25.67 17.20
C ALA A 182 -1.87 -24.42 16.67
N ILE A 183 -2.35 -23.24 17.06
CA ILE A 183 -1.80 -21.96 16.60
C ILE A 183 -0.46 -21.66 17.28
N ALA A 184 -0.37 -21.84 18.60
CA ALA A 184 0.88 -21.70 19.33
C ALA A 184 1.95 -22.67 18.80
N GLY A 185 1.56 -23.92 18.51
CA GLY A 185 2.42 -24.91 17.87
C GLY A 185 2.86 -24.50 16.46
N PHE A 186 1.95 -23.93 15.66
CA PHE A 186 2.28 -23.39 14.33
C PHE A 186 3.33 -22.28 14.42
N PHE A 187 3.11 -21.26 15.28
CA PHE A 187 4.08 -20.19 15.47
C PHE A 187 5.41 -20.71 16.04
N PHE A 188 5.38 -21.67 16.96
CA PHE A 188 6.59 -22.27 17.50
C PHE A 188 7.44 -22.97 16.42
N ILE A 189 6.81 -23.56 15.41
CA ILE A 189 7.51 -24.21 14.30
C ILE A 189 7.97 -23.20 13.24
N VAL A 190 7.17 -22.17 12.97
CA VAL A 190 7.40 -21.23 11.85
C VAL A 190 8.26 -20.02 12.23
N VAL A 191 8.13 -19.49 13.44
CA VAL A 191 8.87 -18.28 13.86
C VAL A 191 10.37 -18.51 13.94
N PRO A 192 10.90 -19.59 14.56
CA PRO A 192 12.34 -19.80 14.63
C PRO A 192 13.05 -19.83 13.26
N PRO A 193 12.58 -20.59 12.24
CA PRO A 193 13.23 -20.58 10.93
C PRO A 193 13.12 -19.21 10.24
N LEU A 194 12.04 -18.45 10.43
CA LEU A 194 11.95 -17.09 9.90
C LEU A 194 12.97 -16.15 10.55
N VAL A 195 13.17 -16.26 11.87
CA VAL A 195 14.16 -15.44 12.60
C VAL A 195 15.57 -15.82 12.18
N THR A 196 15.91 -17.10 12.11
CA THR A 196 17.26 -17.53 11.71
C THR A 196 17.54 -17.22 10.24
N GLN A 197 16.55 -17.36 9.35
CA GLN A 197 16.68 -16.94 7.94
C GLN A 197 16.87 -15.43 7.82
N GLY A 198 16.11 -14.64 8.59
CA GLY A 198 16.24 -13.19 8.62
C GLY A 198 17.61 -12.74 9.15
N GLN A 199 18.09 -13.34 10.24
CA GLN A 199 19.42 -13.08 10.79
C GLN A 199 20.52 -13.43 9.79
N ASN A 200 20.45 -14.62 9.17
CA ASN A 200 21.40 -15.00 8.12
C ASN A 200 21.38 -14.03 6.94
N PHE A 201 20.23 -13.48 6.54
CA PHE A 201 20.16 -12.48 5.48
C PHE A 201 20.86 -11.18 5.89
N VAL A 202 20.63 -10.69 7.12
CA VAL A 202 21.29 -9.50 7.67
C VAL A 202 22.80 -9.71 7.78
N ASP A 203 23.25 -10.86 8.28
CA ASP A 203 24.66 -11.18 8.46
C ASP A 203 25.40 -11.32 7.13
N ASN A 204 24.72 -11.84 6.09
CA ASN A 204 25.29 -11.98 4.75
C ASN A 204 25.07 -10.76 3.85
N ALA A 205 24.21 -9.81 4.23
CA ALA A 205 23.97 -8.56 3.50
C ALA A 205 25.26 -7.83 3.09
N PRO A 206 26.24 -7.57 3.98
CA PRO A 206 27.50 -6.92 3.58
C PRO A 206 28.30 -7.74 2.57
N THR A 207 28.23 -9.06 2.63
CA THR A 207 28.89 -9.94 1.66
C THR A 207 28.22 -9.86 0.29
N TYR A 208 26.90 -9.74 0.23
CA TYR A 208 26.17 -9.51 -1.02
C TYR A 208 26.49 -8.14 -1.60
N LEU A 209 26.47 -7.08 -0.78
CA LEU A 209 26.86 -5.73 -1.19
C LEU A 209 28.31 -5.69 -1.71
N ALA A 210 29.26 -6.31 -1.01
CA ALA A 210 30.67 -6.36 -1.43
C ALA A 210 30.91 -7.17 -2.73
N ARG A 211 29.97 -8.07 -3.10
CA ARG A 211 29.98 -8.73 -4.42
C ARG A 211 29.40 -7.81 -5.49
N PHE A 212 28.33 -7.08 -5.18
CA PHE A 212 27.76 -6.09 -6.09
C PHE A 212 28.74 -4.94 -6.37
N GLU A 213 29.42 -4.41 -5.35
CA GLU A 213 30.45 -3.38 -5.51
C GLU A 213 31.60 -3.84 -6.40
N ARG A 214 32.05 -5.10 -6.27
CA ARG A 214 33.08 -5.67 -7.15
C ARG A 214 32.63 -5.82 -8.60
N ILE A 215 31.35 -6.08 -8.84
CA ILE A 215 30.77 -6.16 -10.19
C ILE A 215 30.63 -4.74 -10.76
N ILE A 216 30.15 -3.79 -9.96
CA ILE A 216 29.94 -2.38 -10.34
C ILE A 216 31.28 -1.67 -10.59
N ALA A 217 32.34 -1.99 -9.85
CA ALA A 217 33.67 -1.45 -10.09
C ALA A 217 34.23 -1.81 -11.49
N ASN A 218 33.74 -2.88 -12.12
CA ASN A 218 34.10 -3.24 -13.49
C ASN A 218 33.27 -2.49 -14.56
N TYR A 219 32.25 -1.72 -14.16
CA TYR A 219 31.38 -0.95 -15.04
C TYR A 219 31.33 0.54 -14.61
N PRO A 220 32.11 1.43 -15.27
CA PRO A 220 32.30 2.81 -14.81
C PRO A 220 31.03 3.67 -14.76
N GLU A 221 30.00 3.37 -15.55
CA GLU A 221 28.71 4.09 -15.53
C GLU A 221 27.86 3.81 -14.29
N LEU A 222 27.99 2.61 -13.69
CA LEU A 222 27.27 2.26 -12.46
C LEU A 222 27.94 2.80 -11.20
N ASN A 223 29.26 3.05 -11.25
CA ASN A 223 30.04 3.51 -10.10
C ASN A 223 29.67 4.93 -9.66
N GLN A 224 29.35 5.84 -10.60
CA GLN A 224 28.93 7.21 -10.26
C GLN A 224 27.57 7.23 -9.54
N ARG A 225 26.58 6.47 -10.06
CA ARG A 225 25.28 6.33 -9.39
C ARG A 225 25.38 5.68 -8.01
N TYR A 226 26.34 4.77 -7.82
CA TYR A 226 26.56 4.14 -6.53
C TYR A 226 27.11 5.14 -5.50
N GLN A 227 28.02 6.02 -5.90
CA GLN A 227 28.56 7.07 -5.03
C GLN A 227 27.49 8.10 -4.64
N ASP A 228 26.61 8.49 -5.58
CA ASP A 228 25.49 9.40 -5.28
C ASP A 228 24.49 8.77 -4.29
N LEU A 229 24.22 7.47 -4.42
CA LEU A 229 23.36 6.72 -3.51
C LEU A 229 24.00 6.52 -2.13
N GLN A 230 25.31 6.32 -2.10
CA GLN A 230 26.07 6.13 -0.85
C GLN A 230 26.19 7.45 -0.08
N ALA A 231 26.41 8.57 -0.76
CA ALA A 231 26.38 9.91 -0.16
C ALA A 231 25.00 10.25 0.44
N GLN A 232 23.92 9.89 -0.27
CA GLN A 232 22.55 10.02 0.26
C GLN A 232 22.26 9.06 1.43
N ALA A 233 22.89 7.88 1.44
CA ALA A 233 22.76 6.90 2.51
C ALA A 233 23.47 7.37 3.79
N GLU A 234 24.63 8.03 3.68
CA GLU A 234 25.38 8.58 4.82
C GLU A 234 24.66 9.75 5.50
N GLU A 235 23.85 10.53 4.77
CA GLU A 235 23.09 11.66 5.34
C GLU A 235 21.81 11.25 6.08
N GLY A 236 21.39 9.97 6.06
CA GLY A 236 20.25 9.57 6.91
C GLY A 236 19.67 8.18 6.72
N THR A 237 20.20 7.33 5.84
CA THR A 237 19.67 5.98 5.62
C THR A 237 20.81 5.05 5.26
N SER A 238 21.55 4.60 6.28
CA SER A 238 22.55 3.55 6.12
C SER A 238 21.94 2.38 5.34
N LEU A 239 22.61 1.92 4.28
CA LEU A 239 22.18 0.77 3.44
C LEU A 239 22.10 -0.56 4.22
N SER A 240 22.49 -0.56 5.49
CA SER A 240 22.22 -1.62 6.46
C SER A 240 20.76 -1.53 6.91
N LEU A 241 20.03 -2.64 6.76
CA LEU A 241 18.65 -2.81 7.27
C LEU A 241 18.50 -2.13 8.64
N PRO A 242 17.74 -1.03 8.75
CA PRO A 242 17.69 -0.26 9.98
C PRO A 242 17.20 -1.14 11.11
N VAL A 243 17.96 -1.24 12.20
CA VAL A 243 17.57 -2.01 13.39
C VAL A 243 16.15 -1.63 13.86
N GLY A 244 15.76 -0.36 13.66
CA GLY A 244 14.39 0.12 13.92
C GLY A 244 13.30 -0.59 13.09
N GLN A 245 13.56 -0.95 11.84
CA GLN A 245 12.60 -1.69 11.02
C GLN A 245 12.44 -3.13 11.53
N ILE A 246 13.53 -3.82 11.89
CA ILE A 246 13.48 -5.17 12.47
C ILE A 246 12.72 -5.16 13.81
N LEU A 247 12.98 -4.16 14.66
CA LEU A 247 12.24 -3.98 15.92
C LEU A 247 10.75 -3.67 15.68
N SER A 248 10.42 -2.88 14.65
CA SER A 248 9.03 -2.57 14.29
C SER A 248 8.27 -3.78 13.73
N LEU A 249 8.95 -4.69 13.02
CA LEU A 249 8.37 -5.96 12.60
C LEU A 249 8.11 -6.86 13.81
N GLY A 250 9.05 -6.90 14.75
CA GLY A 250 8.87 -7.61 16.03
C GLY A 250 7.68 -7.09 16.84
N SER A 251 7.54 -5.76 16.98
CA SER A 251 6.40 -5.16 17.68
C SER A 251 5.08 -5.35 16.94
N GLY A 252 5.08 -5.31 15.60
CA GLY A 252 3.92 -5.64 14.77
C GLY A 252 3.43 -7.07 14.96
N VAL A 253 4.35 -8.05 15.07
CA VAL A 253 4.00 -9.44 15.38
C VAL A 253 3.37 -9.55 16.76
N VAL A 254 3.95 -8.91 17.78
CA VAL A 254 3.39 -8.90 19.15
C VAL A 254 2.00 -8.28 19.17
N GLY A 255 1.80 -7.14 18.50
CA GLY A 255 0.49 -6.50 18.36
C GLY A 255 -0.52 -7.39 17.62
N GLY A 256 -0.09 -8.07 16.55
CA GLY A 256 -0.89 -9.04 15.82
C GLY A 256 -1.32 -10.23 16.68
N VAL A 257 -0.40 -10.79 17.47
CA VAL A 257 -0.69 -11.87 18.42
C VAL A 257 -1.66 -11.40 19.51
N ALA A 258 -1.50 -10.19 20.03
CA ALA A 258 -2.42 -9.61 21.00
C ALA A 258 -3.84 -9.42 20.41
N ASN A 259 -3.95 -8.83 19.21
CA ASN A 259 -5.22 -8.66 18.50
C ASN A 259 -5.88 -10.01 18.23
N PHE A 260 -5.10 -10.98 17.76
CA PHE A 260 -5.57 -12.34 17.53
C PHE A 260 -6.07 -13.00 18.82
N PHE A 261 -5.35 -12.83 19.93
CA PHE A 261 -5.76 -13.29 21.24
C PHE A 261 -7.09 -12.65 21.67
N PHE A 262 -7.28 -11.35 21.47
CA PHE A 262 -8.56 -10.67 21.74
C PHE A 262 -9.70 -11.25 20.91
N VAL A 263 -9.49 -11.45 19.60
CA VAL A 263 -10.47 -12.12 18.72
C VAL A 263 -10.83 -13.50 19.26
N LEU A 264 -9.84 -14.26 19.72
CA LEU A 264 -10.05 -15.58 20.32
C LEU A 264 -10.93 -15.47 21.58
N VAL A 265 -10.55 -14.63 22.54
CA VAL A 265 -11.29 -14.42 23.79
C VAL A 265 -12.73 -14.01 23.49
N LEU A 266 -12.91 -13.09 22.55
CA LEU A 266 -14.23 -12.62 22.13
C LEU A 266 -15.04 -13.73 21.46
N THR A 267 -14.41 -14.57 20.65
CA THR A 267 -15.02 -15.76 20.04
C THR A 267 -15.51 -16.73 21.12
N PHE A 268 -14.67 -17.00 22.13
CA PHE A 268 -15.03 -17.86 23.24
C PHE A 268 -16.20 -17.29 24.04
N TYR A 269 -16.17 -15.98 24.31
CA TYR A 269 -17.26 -15.30 24.99
C TYR A 269 -18.56 -15.40 24.19
N LEU A 270 -18.54 -15.12 22.87
CA LEU A 270 -19.70 -15.25 22.00
C LEU A 270 -20.25 -16.68 21.95
N LEU A 271 -19.36 -17.68 21.93
CA LEU A 271 -19.74 -19.09 21.95
C LEU A 271 -20.37 -19.52 23.29
N LEU A 272 -19.94 -18.90 24.39
CA LEU A 272 -20.48 -19.16 25.73
C LEU A 272 -21.81 -18.44 25.95
N GLU A 273 -21.92 -17.17 25.55
CA GLU A 273 -23.08 -16.31 25.80
C GLU A 273 -24.24 -16.61 24.85
N GLY A 274 -23.95 -16.85 23.56
CA GLY A 274 -24.96 -17.05 22.51
C GLY A 274 -25.94 -18.20 22.75
N GLU A 275 -25.59 -19.18 23.59
CA GLU A 275 -26.47 -20.34 23.86
C GLU A 275 -26.86 -20.49 25.34
N ARG A 276 -26.29 -19.70 26.27
CA ARG A 276 -26.54 -19.87 27.71
C ARG A 276 -27.75 -19.08 28.20
N SER A 277 -28.06 -17.95 27.59
CA SER A 277 -29.12 -17.04 28.07
C SER A 277 -30.55 -17.61 27.98
N TYR A 278 -30.85 -18.50 27.02
CA TYR A 278 -32.21 -19.04 26.88
C TYR A 278 -32.66 -19.99 27.99
N ARG A 279 -31.73 -20.71 28.66
CA ARG A 279 -32.09 -21.66 29.72
C ARG A 279 -32.33 -21.00 31.08
N PHE A 280 -31.74 -19.83 31.34
CA PHE A 280 -31.99 -19.08 32.57
C PHE A 280 -33.33 -18.34 32.52
N LEU A 281 -33.70 -17.80 31.36
CA LEU A 281 -34.99 -17.14 31.16
C LEU A 281 -36.15 -18.14 31.21
N ALA A 282 -36.01 -19.31 30.59
CA ALA A 282 -37.05 -20.35 30.60
C ALA A 282 -37.34 -20.90 32.01
N ARG A 283 -36.34 -20.93 32.90
CA ARG A 283 -36.52 -21.38 34.29
C ARG A 283 -37.10 -20.31 35.21
N TYR A 284 -36.99 -19.04 34.87
CA TYR A 284 -37.55 -17.94 35.67
C TYR A 284 -39.04 -17.67 35.34
N PHE A 285 -39.48 -18.09 34.16
CA PHE A 285 -40.87 -17.94 33.68
C PHE A 285 -41.74 -19.19 33.82
N THR A 286 -41.26 -20.23 34.53
CA THR A 286 -42.05 -21.42 34.91
C THR A 286 -42.01 -21.58 36.41
#